data_AF-A0A8C8Z312-F1
#
_entry.id   AF-A0A8C8Z312-F1
#
_cell.length_a   1.000
_cell.length_b   1.000
_cell.length_c   1.000
_cell.angle_alpha   90.00
_cell.angle_beta   90.00
_cell.angle_gamma   90.00
#
_symmetry.space_group_name_H-M   'P 1'
#
loop_
_entity.id
_entity.type
_entity.pdbx_description
1 polymer ?
#
loop_
_entity_poly.entity_id
_entity_poly.type
_entity_poly.pdbx_seq_one_letter_code
_entity_poly.pdbx_strand_id
1 'polypeptide(L)' 'MCTKKSPEELKSMFEKYAAKEGDPDQLSKDELKLLMQAEFPNLLKGPNTLDDLFQELDKNGDGEVSFEEFQLFVKKIYQ' A
#
# COMPACT_ATOMS: atom_id res chain seq x y z
N MET A 1 12.99 15.47 -1.80
CA MET A 1 11.80 16.20 -1.34
C MET A 1 10.80 15.14 -0.88
N CYS A 2 10.72 14.85 0.42
CA CYS A 2 9.72 13.90 0.92
C CYS A 2 8.38 14.64 0.98
N THR A 3 7.60 14.53 -0.09
CA THR A 3 6.25 15.07 -0.16
C THR A 3 5.40 14.35 0.88
N LYS A 4 4.88 15.10 1.85
CA LYS A 4 3.88 14.59 2.78
C LYS A 4 2.64 14.28 1.94
N LYS A 5 2.36 13.00 1.72
CA LYS A 5 1.12 12.59 1.03
C LYS A 5 -0.04 12.73 2.00
N SER A 6 -1.09 13.41 1.56
CA SER A 6 -2.33 13.53 2.32
C SER A 6 -3.12 12.21 2.26
N PRO A 7 -3.98 11.91 3.26
CA PRO A 7 -4.84 10.73 3.23
C PRO A 7 -5.73 10.69 1.97
N GLU A 8 -6.12 11.85 1.43
CA GLU A 8 -6.89 11.96 0.19
C GLU A 8 -6.10 11.47 -1.04
N GLU A 9 -4.80 11.81 -1.12
CA GLU A 9 -3.92 11.35 -2.19
C GLU A 9 -3.66 9.85 -2.08
N LEU A 10 -3.47 9.35 -0.84
CA LEU A 10 -3.33 7.91 -0.57
C LEU A 10 -4.58 7.14 -1.01
N LYS A 11 -5.76 7.67 -0.70
CA LYS A 11 -7.05 7.08 -1.10
C LYS A 11 -7.20 7.06 -2.62
N SER A 12 -6.92 8.18 -3.28
CA SER A 12 -7.02 8.26 -4.73
C SER A 12 -6.06 7.30 -5.45
N MET A 13 -4.83 7.17 -4.94
CA MET A 13 -3.87 6.18 -5.44
C MET A 13 -4.38 4.76 -5.18
N PHE A 14 -4.80 4.48 -3.95
CA PHE A 14 -5.33 3.18 -3.56
C PHE A 14 -6.48 2.75 -4.48
N GLU A 15 -7.53 3.55 -4.60
CA GLU A 15 -8.68 3.27 -5.47
C GLU A 15 -8.26 3.09 -6.94
N LYS A 16 -7.29 3.86 -7.41
CA LYS A 16 -6.77 3.74 -8.79
C LYS A 16 -6.07 2.40 -9.05
N TYR A 17 -5.38 1.85 -8.06
CA TYR A 17 -4.69 0.57 -8.20
C TYR A 17 -5.59 -0.62 -7.84
N ALA A 18 -6.52 -0.48 -6.90
CA ALA A 18 -7.50 -1.50 -6.49
C ALA A 18 -8.63 -1.69 -7.50
N ALA A 19 -9.04 -0.62 -8.21
CA ALA A 19 -10.02 -0.72 -9.28
C ALA A 19 -9.47 -1.42 -10.55
N LYS A 20 -8.29 -2.02 -10.49
CA LYS A 20 -7.60 -2.58 -11.64
C LYS A 20 -8.00 -4.04 -11.84
N GLU A 21 -8.01 -4.85 -10.78
CA GLU A 21 -8.50 -6.23 -10.78
C GLU A 21 -9.12 -6.62 -9.43
N GLY A 22 -10.36 -7.13 -9.43
CA GLY A 22 -10.99 -7.65 -8.22
C GLY A 22 -11.85 -6.61 -7.49
N ASP A 23 -11.59 -6.42 -6.20
CA ASP A 23 -12.37 -5.55 -5.31
C ASP A 23 -11.79 -4.13 -5.27
N PRO A 24 -12.57 -3.08 -5.57
CA PRO A 24 -12.07 -1.71 -5.63
C PRO A 24 -11.70 -1.11 -4.26
N ASP A 25 -12.09 -1.77 -3.17
CA ASP A 25 -11.83 -1.34 -1.79
C ASP A 25 -10.67 -2.12 -1.14
N GLN A 26 -10.07 -3.09 -1.84
CA GLN A 26 -8.92 -3.86 -1.37
C GLN A 26 -7.81 -3.94 -2.43
N LEU A 27 -6.56 -4.01 -1.99
CA LEU A 27 -5.42 -4.24 -2.87
C LEU A 27 -4.96 -5.69 -2.74
N SER A 28 -4.99 -6.40 -3.85
CA SER A 28 -4.28 -7.67 -3.96
C SER A 28 -2.76 -7.46 -3.86
N LYS A 29 -2.03 -8.55 -3.62
CA LYS A 29 -0.56 -8.54 -3.55
C LYS A 29 0.11 -7.93 -4.77
N ASP A 30 -0.43 -8.17 -5.96
CA ASP A 30 0.10 -7.63 -7.22
C ASP A 30 -0.23 -6.14 -7.42
N GLU A 31 -1.41 -5.69 -7.00
CA GLU A 31 -1.79 -4.28 -7.07
C GLU A 31 -1.04 -3.43 -6.05
N LEU A 32 -0.93 -3.93 -4.81
CA LEU A 32 -0.10 -3.31 -3.78
C LEU A 32 1.34 -3.18 -4.27
N LYS A 33 1.86 -4.20 -4.95
CA LYS A 33 3.20 -4.18 -5.52
C LYS A 33 3.40 -3.04 -6.50
N LEU A 34 2.47 -2.87 -7.43
CA LEU A 34 2.52 -1.79 -8.41
C LEU A 34 2.41 -0.42 -7.74
N LEU A 35 1.51 -0.28 -6.77
CA LEU A 35 1.34 0.94 -5.98
C LEU A 35 2.64 1.28 -5.24
N MET A 36 3.22 0.32 -4.51
CA MET A 36 4.48 0.50 -3.79
C MET A 36 5.63 0.88 -4.73
N GLN A 37 5.74 0.25 -5.90
CA GLN A 37 6.80 0.57 -6.87
C GLN A 37 6.64 1.97 -7.48
N ALA A 38 5.42 2.38 -7.78
CA ALA A 38 5.14 3.67 -8.40
C ALA A 38 5.19 4.83 -7.39
N GLU A 39 4.53 4.65 -6.25
CA GLU A 39 4.28 5.70 -5.27
C GLU A 39 5.31 5.74 -4.15
N PHE A 40 5.88 4.59 -3.79
CA PHE A 40 6.82 4.43 -2.67
C PHE A 40 8.07 3.62 -3.05
N PRO A 41 8.80 3.97 -4.12
CA PRO A 41 9.95 3.21 -4.58
C PRO A 41 11.06 3.09 -3.53
N ASN A 42 11.07 3.97 -2.51
CA ASN A 42 12.04 3.92 -1.42
C ASN A 42 11.72 2.85 -0.36
N LEU A 43 10.45 2.48 -0.19
CA LEU A 43 10.03 1.38 0.70
C LEU A 43 10.53 0.03 0.17
N LEU A 44 10.59 -0.14 -1.15
CA LEU A 44 11.09 -1.34 -1.82
C LEU A 44 12.62 -1.35 -2.06
N LYS A 45 13.33 -0.27 -1.70
CA LYS A 45 14.79 -0.20 -1.81
C LYS A 45 15.52 -0.77 -0.58
N GLY A 46 14.78 -1.19 0.45
CA GLY A 46 15.33 -1.84 1.63
C GLY A 46 15.55 -3.35 1.46
N PRO A 47 16.03 -4.04 2.51
CA PRO A 47 16.09 -5.49 2.54
C PRO A 47 14.69 -6.14 2.58
N ASN A 48 13.65 -5.37 2.92
CA ASN A 48 12.28 -5.87 3.00
C ASN A 48 11.78 -6.20 1.60
N THR A 49 11.32 -7.43 1.43
CA THR A 49 10.66 -7.83 0.19
C THR A 49 9.22 -7.34 0.18
N LEU A 50 8.60 -7.42 -0.99
CA LEU A 50 7.18 -7.12 -1.10
C LEU A 50 6.31 -8.07 -0.28
N ASP A 51 6.75 -9.32 -0.12
CA ASP A 51 6.12 -10.29 0.75
C ASP A 51 6.12 -9.82 2.20
N ASP A 52 7.28 -9.38 2.70
CA ASP A 52 7.41 -8.88 4.08
C ASP A 52 6.52 -7.65 4.30
N LEU A 53 6.50 -6.73 3.33
CA LEU A 53 5.63 -5.55 3.34
C LEU A 53 4.15 -5.94 3.32
N PHE A 54 3.80 -6.89 2.46
CA PHE A 54 2.43 -7.40 2.34
C PHE A 54 2.00 -8.03 3.66
N GLN A 55 2.80 -8.89 4.27
CA GLN A 55 2.51 -9.46 5.60
C GLN A 55 2.51 -8.41 6.73
N GLU A 56 3.28 -7.33 6.60
CA GLU A 56 3.20 -6.21 7.55
C GLU A 56 1.90 -5.42 7.40
N LEU A 57 1.35 -5.34 6.20
CA LEU A 57 0.11 -4.63 5.87
C LEU A 57 -1.14 -5.48 6.15
N ASP A 58 -1.20 -6.69 5.62
CA ASP A 58 -2.25 -7.71 5.78
C ASP A 58 -2.21 -8.28 7.21
N LYS A 59 -2.86 -7.57 8.14
CA LYS A 59 -2.86 -7.87 9.57
C LYS A 59 -3.98 -8.84 9.94
N ASN A 60 -5.09 -8.79 9.20
CA ASN A 60 -6.21 -9.71 9.28
C ASN A 60 -5.91 -11.07 8.61
N GLY A 61 -4.94 -11.14 7.70
CA GLY A 61 -4.54 -12.36 7.02
C GLY A 61 -5.57 -12.84 6.00
N ASP A 62 -6.34 -11.92 5.41
CA ASP A 62 -7.31 -12.27 4.35
C ASP A 62 -6.66 -12.38 2.97
N GLY A 63 -5.37 -12.03 2.87
CA GLY A 63 -4.62 -12.09 1.61
C GLY A 63 -4.91 -10.89 0.70
N GLU A 64 -5.53 -9.85 1.25
CA GLU A 64 -5.81 -8.57 0.60
C GLU A 64 -5.46 -7.43 1.56
N VAL A 65 -5.19 -6.23 1.05
CA VAL A 65 -4.85 -5.08 1.91
C VAL A 65 -5.94 -4.04 1.80
N SER A 66 -6.65 -3.82 2.90
CA SER A 66 -7.68 -2.79 2.98
C SER A 66 -7.08 -1.39 3.02
N PHE A 67 -7.87 -0.38 2.63
CA PHE A 67 -7.43 1.03 2.70
C PHE A 67 -7.02 1.43 4.13
N GLU A 68 -7.69 0.87 5.14
CA GLU A 68 -7.42 1.17 6.55
C GLU A 68 -6.04 0.65 6.98
N GLU A 69 -5.69 -0.59 6.62
CA GLU A 69 -4.37 -1.19 6.86
C GLU A 69 -3.26 -0.43 6.13
N PHE A 70 -3.49 -0.11 4.86
CA PHE A 70 -2.57 0.69 4.07
C PHE A 70 -2.31 2.07 4.70
N GLN A 71 -3.36 2.79 5.08
CA GLN A 71 -3.25 4.09 5.71
C GLN A 71 -2.52 4.02 7.05
N LEU A 72 -2.79 3.00 7.87
CA LEU A 72 -2.12 2.79 9.16
C LEU A 72 -0.63 2.54 8.99
N PHE A 73 -0.25 1.71 8.01
CA PHE A 73 1.16 1.43 7.71
C PHE A 73 1.88 2.69 7.22
N VAL A 74 1.31 3.40 6.25
CA VAL A 74 1.89 4.66 5.76
C VAL A 74 2.05 5.63 6.94
N LYS A 75 1.01 5.82 7.75
CA LYS A 75 1.08 6.69 8.94
C LYS A 75 2.20 6.28 9.91
N LYS A 76 2.43 4.98 10.08
CA LYS A 76 3.51 4.43 10.93
C LYS A 76 4.92 4.73 10.36
N ILE A 77 5.09 4.72 9.04
CA ILE A 77 6.38 5.01 8.37
C ILE A 77 6.71 6.51 8.38
N TYR A 78 5.69 7.37 8.28
CA TYR A 78 5.85 8.83 8.20
C TYR A 78 5.84 9.55 9.57
N GLN A 79 5.75 8.81 10.68
CA GLN A 79 5.84 9.33 12.05
C GLN A 79 7.29 9.37 12.54
#